data_AF-A0A1S2Y725-F1
#
_entry.id   AF-A0A1S2Y725-F1
#
_cell.length_a   1.000
_cell.length_b   1.000
_cell.length_c   1.000
_cell.angle_alpha   90.00
_cell.angle_beta   90.00
_cell.angle_gamma   90.00
#
_symmetry.space_group_name_H-M   'P 1'
#
loop_
_entity.id
_entity.type
_entity.pdbx_description
1 polymer ?
#
loop_
_entity_poly.entity_id
_entity_poly.type
_entity_poly.pdbx_seq_one_letter_code
_entity_poly.pdbx_strand_id
1 'polypeptide(L)'
;MEHDAGVNKLQLHLGASDYVSSILPLASEQMSPLLSNEREGSEDIQQEPNKEFPKLLHYASYLIHLAVFGILGVLTRYTLDKLFGPSVGHVTSDKTILYLDLPSNMVGSFLMGWFGVVFKEDISNVSEYLAIALTTGYLGSLTTFSGWNQKMLELSVNGNWLFSILGFLIGLFLVAFSIIFGIETAKGCRWLLRRLNMMASESETGRCKIKAKVEEGGFKHRLAVIVMLLLILGLLWGVSGVLMIAEFKNGENSYLWIACIVGPLGVWIRWFLARLNGHGLGSTGLFNWIPFGTLIANISAACIMAALAATKRFVNTRDCDIIVTGIQFGLLGCLSTVSTFIAEFNAMRESMHPWRAYVYTIITICTSFFLGILVYCVPIWRMDEL
;
A
#
# COMPACT_ATOMS: atom_id res chain seq x y z
N MET A 1 55.01 18.95 52.35
CA MET A 1 54.71 17.95 51.30
C MET A 1 53.26 17.58 51.50
N GLU A 2 52.27 17.83 50.67
CA GLU A 2 52.05 18.42 49.33
C GLU A 2 50.51 18.71 49.32
N HIS A 3 50.05 19.88 48.84
CA HIS A 3 49.10 20.02 47.70
C HIS A 3 48.53 18.68 47.15
N ASP A 4 47.24 18.48 46.83
CA ASP A 4 46.40 19.35 46.02
C ASP A 4 44.94 18.83 45.91
N ALA A 5 44.06 19.74 45.47
CA ALA A 5 42.91 19.56 44.58
C ALA A 5 41.71 18.67 44.99
N GLY A 6 40.60 19.36 45.24
CA GLY A 6 39.25 18.79 45.22
C GLY A 6 38.79 18.39 43.81
N VAL A 7 37.88 17.42 43.78
CA VAL A 7 37.12 17.04 42.59
C VAL A 7 35.64 17.24 42.89
N ASN A 8 35.09 18.27 42.24
CA ASN A 8 33.66 18.54 42.12
C ASN A 8 32.94 17.32 41.53
N LYS A 9 32.04 16.70 42.31
CA LYS A 9 31.03 15.79 41.78
C LYS A 9 29.81 16.63 41.40
N LEU A 10 29.75 17.03 40.13
CA LEU A 10 28.63 17.74 39.54
C LEU A 10 27.40 16.82 39.53
N GLN A 11 26.52 16.95 40.53
CA GLN A 11 25.14 16.46 40.44
C GLN A 11 24.38 17.41 39.51
N LEU A 12 24.10 16.96 38.29
CA LEU A 12 23.11 17.61 37.44
C LEU A 12 21.76 16.94 37.66
N HIS A 13 20.87 17.66 38.34
CA HIS A 13 19.43 17.36 38.38
C HIS A 13 18.86 17.43 36.96
N LEU A 14 18.54 16.28 36.38
CA LEU A 14 17.58 16.19 35.28
C LEU A 14 16.23 15.79 35.87
N GLY A 15 15.29 16.73 35.79
CA GLY A 15 13.90 16.56 36.24
C GLY A 15 13.23 15.43 35.47
N ALA A 16 12.66 14.50 36.22
CA ALA A 16 11.68 13.55 35.73
C ALA A 16 10.43 14.32 35.28
N SER A 17 10.04 14.13 34.01
CA SER A 17 8.70 14.43 33.54
C SER A 17 8.13 13.11 33.01
N ASP A 18 7.32 12.49 33.86
CA ASP A 18 6.51 11.32 33.54
C ASP A 18 5.46 11.68 32.49
N TYR A 19 5.59 11.15 31.28
CA TYR A 19 4.48 10.89 30.36
C TYR A 19 4.83 9.66 29.51
N VAL A 20 4.71 8.48 30.11
CA VAL A 20 4.68 7.21 29.40
C VAL A 20 3.26 7.00 28.87
N SER A 21 3.05 7.32 27.58
CA SER A 21 1.89 6.84 26.82
C SER A 21 2.32 5.60 26.07
N SER A 22 2.03 4.44 26.66
CA SER A 22 2.18 3.12 26.07
C SER A 22 1.15 2.92 24.95
N ILE A 23 1.55 3.16 23.71
CA ILE A 23 0.77 2.75 22.54
C ILE A 23 1.02 1.25 22.30
N LEU A 24 0.17 0.43 22.91
CA LEU A 24 0.00 -0.98 22.55
C LEU A 24 -0.82 -1.03 21.24
N PRO A 25 -0.43 -1.84 20.24
CA PRO A 25 -1.25 -1.99 19.04
C PRO A 25 -2.51 -2.79 19.40
N LEU A 26 -3.66 -2.12 19.39
CA LEU A 26 -4.95 -2.79 19.56
C LEU A 26 -5.15 -3.73 18.38
N ALA A 27 -5.19 -5.01 18.69
CA ALA A 27 -5.42 -6.10 17.78
C ALA A 27 -6.71 -5.88 16.97
N SER A 28 -6.66 -6.33 15.72
CA SER A 28 -7.80 -6.60 14.86
C SER A 28 -8.99 -7.14 15.66
N GLU A 29 -10.09 -6.38 15.70
CA GLU A 29 -11.36 -6.93 16.14
C GLU A 29 -11.70 -8.16 15.28
N GLN A 30 -11.83 -9.28 15.98
CA GLN A 30 -12.11 -10.59 15.45
C GLN A 30 -13.44 -10.57 14.69
N MET A 31 -13.39 -10.97 13.43
CA MET A 31 -14.56 -11.53 12.77
C MET A 31 -14.23 -12.98 12.42
N SER A 32 -14.65 -13.91 13.27
CA SER A 32 -14.75 -15.33 12.94
C SER A 32 -15.96 -15.92 13.66
N PRO A 33 -16.86 -16.63 12.95
CA PRO A 33 -18.11 -17.14 13.51
C PRO A 33 -17.87 -18.51 14.12
N LEU A 34 -18.33 -18.76 15.34
CA LEU A 34 -18.47 -20.12 15.84
C LEU A 34 -19.68 -20.24 16.77
N LEU A 35 -20.54 -21.16 16.36
CA LEU A 35 -21.67 -21.77 17.03
C LEU A 35 -21.55 -21.85 18.56
N SER A 36 -22.50 -21.26 19.26
CA SER A 36 -23.02 -21.82 20.49
C SER A 36 -24.54 -21.58 20.55
N ASN A 37 -25.28 -22.67 20.34
CA ASN A 37 -26.68 -22.80 20.73
C ASN A 37 -26.74 -22.72 22.25
N GLU A 38 -27.60 -21.84 22.80
CA GLU A 38 -28.43 -22.14 23.97
C GLU A 38 -29.52 -21.05 24.14
N ARG A 39 -30.77 -21.50 24.25
CA ARG A 39 -31.99 -20.74 24.63
C ARG A 39 -31.82 -20.25 26.09
N GLU A 40 -32.49 -19.23 26.63
CA GLU A 40 -33.93 -18.90 26.65
C GLU A 40 -34.09 -17.61 27.51
N GLY A 41 -35.10 -16.77 27.28
CA GLY A 41 -35.57 -15.80 28.30
C GLY A 41 -35.90 -14.38 27.82
N SER A 42 -37.20 -14.09 27.73
CA SER A 42 -37.93 -12.87 27.35
C SER A 42 -37.50 -11.52 27.97
N GLU A 43 -37.62 -10.44 27.18
CA GLU A 43 -38.68 -9.42 27.34
C GLU A 43 -38.67 -8.42 26.15
N ASP A 44 -39.86 -8.18 25.60
CA ASP A 44 -40.13 -7.31 24.46
C ASP A 44 -39.78 -5.84 24.75
N ILE A 45 -38.78 -5.32 24.05
CA ILE A 45 -38.69 -3.90 23.72
C ILE A 45 -38.77 -3.84 22.19
N GLN A 46 -39.88 -3.30 21.68
CA GLN A 46 -40.03 -2.96 20.26
C GLN A 46 -38.98 -1.89 19.88
N GLN A 47 -37.76 -2.33 19.60
CA GLN A 47 -36.82 -1.57 18.79
C GLN A 47 -37.34 -1.62 17.36
N GLU A 48 -37.59 -0.44 16.77
CA GLU A 48 -37.64 -0.33 15.32
C GLU A 48 -36.44 -1.07 14.74
N PRO A 49 -36.60 -1.87 13.67
CA PRO A 49 -35.49 -2.59 13.10
C PRO A 49 -34.53 -1.56 12.52
N ASN A 50 -33.50 -1.20 13.30
CA ASN A 50 -32.29 -0.59 12.78
C ASN A 50 -31.94 -1.43 11.56
N LYS A 51 -32.11 -0.84 10.37
CA LYS A 51 -31.74 -1.48 9.11
C LYS A 51 -30.22 -1.61 9.13
N GLU A 52 -29.73 -2.64 9.81
CA GLU A 52 -28.34 -3.06 9.74
C GLU A 52 -28.01 -3.14 8.26
N PHE A 53 -27.02 -2.34 7.87
CA PHE A 53 -26.57 -2.30 6.50
C PHE A 53 -26.14 -3.74 6.16
N PRO A 54 -26.72 -4.39 5.13
CA PRO A 54 -26.52 -5.81 4.94
C PRO A 54 -25.03 -6.14 4.87
N LYS A 55 -24.57 -7.21 5.54
CA LYS A 55 -23.16 -7.62 5.54
C LYS A 55 -22.58 -7.70 4.11
N LEU A 56 -23.37 -8.21 3.17
CA LEU A 56 -23.01 -8.26 1.75
C LEU A 56 -22.76 -6.86 1.15
N LEU A 57 -23.57 -5.87 1.52
CA LEU A 57 -23.45 -4.49 1.03
C LEU A 57 -22.23 -3.78 1.62
N HIS A 58 -21.84 -4.09 2.86
CA HIS A 58 -20.57 -3.66 3.45
C HIS A 58 -19.38 -4.21 2.66
N TYR A 59 -19.36 -5.52 2.40
CA TYR A 59 -18.29 -6.14 1.61
C TYR A 59 -18.25 -5.60 0.18
N ALA A 60 -19.40 -5.45 -0.48
CA ALA A 60 -19.48 -4.86 -1.82
C ALA A 60 -18.94 -3.43 -1.83
N SER A 61 -19.29 -2.62 -0.82
CA SER A 61 -18.77 -1.25 -0.69
C SER A 61 -17.24 -1.23 -0.64
N TYR A 62 -16.62 -2.09 0.16
CA TYR A 62 -15.15 -2.21 0.19
C TYR A 62 -14.56 -2.56 -1.18
N LEU A 63 -15.10 -3.56 -1.86
CA LEU A 63 -14.59 -4.00 -3.15
C LEU A 63 -14.72 -2.92 -4.23
N ILE A 64 -15.84 -2.19 -4.25
CA ILE A 64 -16.10 -1.10 -5.22
C ILE A 64 -15.13 0.06 -4.98
N HIS A 65 -14.98 0.50 -3.72
CA HIS A 65 -14.04 1.56 -3.37
C HIS A 65 -12.60 1.18 -3.72
N LEU A 66 -12.18 -0.03 -3.34
CA LEU A 66 -10.86 -0.56 -3.66
C LEU A 66 -10.61 -0.64 -5.16
N ALA A 67 -11.61 -1.03 -5.95
CA ALA A 67 -11.49 -1.11 -7.41
C ALA A 67 -11.27 0.27 -8.05
N VAL A 68 -12.12 1.24 -7.72
CA VAL A 68 -12.01 2.61 -8.26
C VAL A 68 -10.67 3.23 -7.89
N PHE A 69 -10.32 3.23 -6.61
CA PHE A 69 -9.06 3.80 -6.15
C PHE A 69 -7.84 3.03 -6.66
N GLY A 70 -7.96 1.71 -6.84
CA GLY A 70 -6.95 0.88 -7.47
C GLY A 70 -6.64 1.30 -8.91
N ILE A 71 -7.68 1.51 -9.73
CA ILE A 71 -7.53 2.00 -11.12
C ILE A 71 -6.88 3.37 -11.14
N LEU A 72 -7.30 4.28 -10.25
CA LEU A 72 -6.67 5.60 -10.12
C LEU A 72 -5.19 5.47 -9.74
N GLY A 73 -4.83 4.53 -8.87
CA GLY A 73 -3.44 4.24 -8.52
C GLY A 73 -2.62 3.75 -9.72
N VAL A 74 -3.18 2.87 -10.55
CA VAL A 74 -2.55 2.41 -11.81
C VAL A 74 -2.30 3.58 -12.77
N LEU A 75 -3.30 4.44 -12.98
CA LEU A 75 -3.19 5.60 -13.87
C LEU A 75 -2.15 6.60 -13.36
N THR A 76 -2.12 6.87 -12.05
CA THR A 76 -1.09 7.74 -11.47
C THR A 76 0.29 7.12 -11.61
N ARG A 77 0.46 5.81 -11.34
CA ARG A 77 1.74 5.12 -11.51
C ARG A 77 2.25 5.23 -12.95
N TYR A 78 1.38 4.99 -13.93
CA TYR A 78 1.69 5.15 -15.35
C TYR A 78 2.08 6.58 -15.71
N THR A 79 1.36 7.57 -15.18
CA THR A 79 1.65 8.98 -15.45
C THR A 79 3.00 9.39 -14.88
N LEU A 80 3.34 8.93 -13.67
CA LEU A 80 4.64 9.18 -13.06
C LEU A 80 5.78 8.50 -13.83
N ASP A 81 5.56 7.28 -14.30
CA ASP A 81 6.50 6.59 -15.18
C ASP A 81 6.77 7.43 -16.45
N LYS A 82 5.74 7.89 -17.16
CA LYS A 82 5.93 8.77 -18.34
C LYS A 82 6.57 10.12 -18.02
N LEU A 83 6.23 10.73 -16.88
CA LEU A 83 6.72 12.04 -16.48
C LEU A 83 8.20 12.02 -16.12
N PHE A 84 8.65 11.03 -15.34
CA PHE A 84 10.04 10.94 -14.88
C PHE A 84 10.91 10.06 -15.78
N GLY A 85 10.29 9.22 -16.59
CA GLY A 85 10.96 8.32 -17.52
C GLY A 85 11.61 9.03 -18.71
N PRO A 86 12.14 8.23 -19.66
CA PRO A 86 12.94 8.74 -20.77
C PRO A 86 12.19 9.66 -21.74
N SER A 87 10.85 9.65 -21.72
CA SER A 87 10.04 10.47 -22.62
C SER A 87 10.00 11.95 -22.27
N VAL A 88 10.04 12.30 -20.98
CA VAL A 88 9.80 13.68 -20.52
C VAL A 88 10.94 14.13 -19.62
N GLY A 89 11.01 13.61 -18.40
CA GLY A 89 11.97 14.05 -17.39
C GLY A 89 13.40 13.56 -17.59
N HIS A 90 13.60 12.45 -18.31
CA HIS A 90 14.92 11.81 -18.50
C HIS A 90 15.64 11.49 -17.18
N VAL A 91 14.89 11.28 -16.09
CA VAL A 91 15.42 11.02 -14.75
C VAL A 91 15.58 9.52 -14.52
N THR A 92 14.56 8.74 -14.87
CA THR A 92 14.53 7.29 -14.70
C THR A 92 14.69 6.58 -16.04
N SER A 93 15.23 5.35 -15.99
CA SER A 93 15.46 4.56 -17.18
C SER A 93 15.50 3.08 -16.86
N ASP A 94 15.20 2.27 -17.87
CA ASP A 94 15.32 0.82 -17.82
C ASP A 94 16.76 0.30 -17.76
N LYS A 95 17.75 1.17 -17.94
CA LYS A 95 19.18 0.80 -17.98
C LYS A 95 19.97 1.33 -16.79
N THR A 96 19.36 2.12 -15.92
CA THR A 96 20.04 2.79 -14.81
C THR A 96 19.55 2.25 -13.46
N ILE A 97 20.24 2.68 -12.40
CA ILE A 97 19.89 2.34 -11.02
C ILE A 97 18.56 3.01 -10.61
N LEU A 98 18.21 4.13 -11.25
CA LEU A 98 16.95 4.84 -11.05
C LEU A 98 15.86 4.22 -11.95
N TYR A 99 15.24 3.18 -11.43
CA TYR A 99 14.20 2.42 -12.12
C TYR A 99 12.91 3.23 -12.32
N LEU A 100 12.12 2.86 -13.34
CA LEU A 100 10.91 3.58 -13.75
C LEU A 100 9.87 3.72 -12.63
N ASP A 101 9.66 2.67 -11.82
CA ASP A 101 8.72 2.69 -10.69
C ASP A 101 9.25 3.44 -9.44
N LEU A 102 10.48 3.95 -9.44
CA LEU A 102 11.05 4.60 -8.25
C LEU A 102 10.27 5.85 -7.81
N PRO A 103 9.89 6.78 -8.72
CA PRO A 103 9.12 7.96 -8.35
C PRO A 103 7.73 7.60 -7.80
N SER A 104 7.05 6.61 -8.40
CA SER A 104 5.74 6.16 -7.92
C SER A 104 5.84 5.51 -6.54
N ASN A 105 6.88 4.70 -6.30
CA ASN A 105 7.19 4.13 -4.99
C ASN A 105 7.52 5.19 -3.93
N MET A 106 8.28 6.23 -4.27
CA MET A 106 8.59 7.35 -3.35
C MET A 106 7.34 8.17 -3.02
N VAL A 107 6.59 8.60 -4.03
CA VAL A 107 5.37 9.40 -3.86
C VAL A 107 4.32 8.63 -3.05
N GLY A 108 4.09 7.35 -3.38
CA GLY A 108 3.14 6.52 -2.65
C GLY A 108 3.56 6.29 -1.20
N SER A 109 4.86 6.11 -0.93
CA SER A 109 5.39 5.96 0.44
C SER A 109 5.27 7.25 1.26
N PHE A 110 5.55 8.41 0.64
CA PHE A 110 5.34 9.72 1.25
C PHE A 110 3.87 9.95 1.63
N LEU A 111 2.95 9.71 0.70
CA LEU A 111 1.52 9.86 0.94
C LEU A 111 0.98 8.80 1.92
N MET A 112 1.62 7.63 2.02
CA MET A 112 1.31 6.66 3.06
C MET A 112 1.63 7.19 4.46
N GLY A 113 2.71 7.96 4.62
CA GLY A 113 3.00 8.69 5.86
C GLY A 113 1.89 9.68 6.23
N TRP A 114 1.35 10.39 5.23
CA TRP A 114 0.22 11.31 5.43
C TRP A 114 -1.07 10.57 5.80
N PHE A 115 -1.57 9.75 4.88
CA PHE A 115 -2.93 9.19 4.95
C PHE A 115 -3.00 7.86 5.71
N GLY A 116 -1.94 7.06 5.66
CA GLY A 116 -1.86 5.75 6.31
C GLY A 116 -1.31 5.78 7.72
N VAL A 117 -0.57 6.82 8.11
CA VAL A 117 0.01 6.95 9.45
C VAL A 117 -0.59 8.13 10.20
N VAL A 118 -0.39 9.37 9.74
CA VAL A 118 -0.77 10.54 10.53
C VAL A 118 -2.27 10.80 10.53
N PHE A 119 -2.93 10.88 9.37
CA PHE A 119 -4.35 11.25 9.23
C PHE A 119 -5.30 10.05 9.15
N LYS A 120 -4.80 8.83 9.36
CA LYS A 120 -5.61 7.60 9.23
C LYS A 120 -6.88 7.65 10.09
N GLU A 121 -6.76 8.03 11.36
CA GLU A 121 -7.89 8.11 12.28
C GLU A 121 -8.92 9.17 11.85
N ASP A 122 -8.46 10.36 11.45
CA ASP A 122 -9.35 11.44 10.99
C ASP A 122 -10.14 11.01 9.73
N ILE A 123 -9.48 10.33 8.79
CA ILE A 123 -10.12 9.84 7.56
C ILE A 123 -11.09 8.70 7.88
N SER A 124 -10.71 7.76 8.76
CA SER A 124 -11.59 6.67 9.19
C SER A 124 -12.85 7.19 9.91
N ASN A 125 -12.73 8.27 10.68
CA ASN A 125 -13.86 8.94 11.33
C ASN A 125 -14.86 9.55 10.33
N VAL A 126 -14.39 9.93 9.14
CA VAL A 126 -15.26 10.39 8.03
C VAL A 126 -15.86 9.19 7.30
N SER A 127 -15.02 8.22 6.92
CA SER A 127 -15.44 6.99 6.25
C SER A 127 -14.33 5.94 6.30
N GLU A 128 -14.60 4.82 6.95
CA GLU A 128 -13.69 3.66 6.98
C GLU A 128 -13.41 3.12 5.56
N TYR A 129 -14.43 3.12 4.69
CA TYR A 129 -14.26 2.73 3.28
C TYR A 129 -13.25 3.62 2.57
N LEU A 130 -13.30 4.94 2.81
CA LEU A 130 -12.39 5.89 2.18
C LEU A 130 -10.96 5.71 2.68
N ALA A 131 -10.76 5.49 3.98
CA ALA A 131 -9.45 5.24 4.56
C ALA A 131 -8.80 4.00 3.92
N ILE A 132 -9.57 2.91 3.78
CA ILE A 132 -9.11 1.68 3.14
C ILE A 132 -8.91 1.86 1.63
N ALA A 133 -9.81 2.58 0.94
CA ALA A 133 -9.68 2.86 -0.49
C ALA A 133 -8.42 3.66 -0.81
N LEU A 134 -8.12 4.68 -0.01
CA LEU A 134 -6.96 5.55 -0.21
C LEU A 134 -5.66 4.82 0.08
N THR A 135 -5.57 4.15 1.23
CA THR A 135 -4.33 3.46 1.66
C THR A 135 -4.11 2.15 0.91
N THR A 136 -5.11 1.26 0.90
CA THR A 136 -4.99 -0.08 0.32
C THR A 136 -5.28 -0.04 -1.18
N GLY A 137 -6.29 0.68 -1.63
CA GLY A 137 -6.60 0.78 -3.06
C GLY A 137 -5.57 1.64 -3.79
N TYR A 138 -5.62 2.96 -3.60
CA TYR A 138 -4.85 3.92 -4.38
C TYR A 138 -3.36 3.87 -4.12
N LEU A 139 -2.89 4.11 -2.88
CA LEU A 139 -1.45 4.10 -2.58
C LEU A 139 -0.83 2.72 -2.80
N GLY A 140 -1.58 1.68 -2.47
CA GLY A 140 -1.19 0.29 -2.75
C GLY A 140 -0.97 0.00 -4.23
N SER A 141 -1.82 0.52 -5.13
CA SER A 141 -1.70 0.36 -6.59
C SER A 141 -0.77 1.36 -7.27
N LEU A 142 -0.55 2.52 -6.64
CA LEU A 142 0.40 3.54 -7.05
C LEU A 142 1.84 3.03 -6.90
N THR A 143 2.10 2.24 -5.85
CA THR A 143 3.41 1.63 -5.63
C THR A 143 3.44 0.21 -6.18
N THR A 144 4.62 -0.31 -6.50
CA THR A 144 4.78 -1.71 -6.89
C THR A 144 6.12 -2.27 -6.45
N PHE A 145 6.07 -3.38 -5.71
CA PHE A 145 7.27 -4.11 -5.31
C PHE A 145 7.69 -5.10 -6.40
N SER A 146 6.73 -5.76 -7.05
CA SER A 146 7.03 -6.70 -8.13
C SER A 146 7.71 -6.00 -9.31
N GLY A 147 7.27 -4.80 -9.71
CA GLY A 147 7.90 -4.02 -10.77
C GLY A 147 9.35 -3.64 -10.44
N TRP A 148 9.57 -3.19 -9.19
CA TRP A 148 10.92 -2.94 -8.68
C TRP A 148 11.81 -4.19 -8.72
N ASN A 149 11.33 -5.33 -8.22
CA ASN A 149 12.09 -6.59 -8.24
C ASN A 149 12.38 -7.07 -9.66
N GLN A 150 11.40 -7.02 -10.56
CA GLN A 150 11.56 -7.41 -11.96
C GLN A 150 12.61 -6.56 -12.66
N LYS A 151 12.65 -5.26 -12.39
CA LYS A 151 13.69 -4.38 -12.93
C LYS A 151 15.09 -4.81 -12.49
N MET A 152 15.25 -5.19 -11.22
CA MET A 152 16.54 -5.65 -10.71
C MET A 152 16.96 -6.96 -11.40
N LEU A 153 16.04 -7.88 -11.65
CA LEU A 153 16.30 -9.11 -12.41
C LEU A 153 16.76 -8.82 -13.85
N GLU A 154 16.11 -7.88 -14.54
CA GLU A 154 16.52 -7.46 -15.89
C GLU A 154 17.93 -6.88 -15.92
N LEU A 155 18.30 -6.06 -14.93
CA LEU A 155 19.67 -5.55 -14.81
C LEU A 155 20.67 -6.69 -14.60
N SER A 156 20.35 -7.68 -13.77
CA SER A 156 21.18 -8.87 -13.56
C SER A 156 21.36 -9.70 -14.83
N VAL A 157 20.29 -9.94 -15.60
CA VAL A 157 20.38 -10.67 -16.87
C VAL A 157 21.30 -9.94 -17.87
N ASN A 158 21.24 -8.62 -17.90
CA ASN A 158 22.09 -7.80 -18.77
C ASN A 158 23.55 -7.66 -18.27
N GLY A 159 23.96 -8.41 -17.24
CA GLY A 159 25.31 -8.38 -16.66
C GLY A 159 25.56 -7.23 -15.67
N ASN A 160 24.57 -6.34 -15.45
CA ASN A 160 24.68 -5.18 -14.58
C ASN A 160 24.36 -5.51 -13.11
N TRP A 161 25.03 -6.52 -12.55
CA TRP A 161 24.80 -7.00 -11.17
C TRP A 161 24.98 -5.92 -10.11
N LEU A 162 26.00 -5.06 -10.26
CA LEU A 162 26.22 -3.95 -9.34
C LEU A 162 25.02 -3.01 -9.32
N PHE A 163 24.43 -2.71 -10.48
CA PHE A 163 23.25 -1.84 -10.56
C PHE A 163 22.01 -2.51 -9.96
N SER A 164 21.87 -3.83 -10.11
CA SER A 164 20.81 -4.58 -9.43
C SER A 164 20.92 -4.47 -7.90
N ILE A 165 22.11 -4.66 -7.33
CA ILE A 165 22.31 -4.58 -5.87
C ILE A 165 22.12 -3.15 -5.38
N LEU A 166 22.73 -2.18 -6.06
CA LEU A 166 22.58 -0.75 -5.72
C LEU A 166 21.14 -0.28 -5.88
N GLY A 167 20.38 -0.81 -6.84
CA GLY A 167 18.97 -0.46 -7.05
C GLY A 167 18.07 -0.92 -5.91
N PHE A 168 18.35 -2.07 -5.29
CA PHE A 168 17.69 -2.45 -4.04
C PHE A 168 18.05 -1.54 -2.87
N LEU A 169 19.34 -1.22 -2.71
CA LEU A 169 19.80 -0.36 -1.61
C LEU A 169 19.23 1.06 -1.73
N ILE A 170 19.44 1.71 -2.87
CA ILE A 170 18.97 3.08 -3.14
C ILE A 170 17.44 3.12 -3.09
N GLY A 171 16.76 2.14 -3.71
CA GLY A 171 15.31 2.05 -3.65
C GLY A 171 14.80 1.99 -2.21
N LEU A 172 15.37 1.12 -1.36
CA LEU A 172 15.00 1.01 0.05
C LEU A 172 15.25 2.31 0.82
N PHE A 173 16.43 2.92 0.68
CA PHE A 173 16.75 4.18 1.35
C PHE A 173 15.77 5.30 0.99
N LEU A 174 15.48 5.46 -0.31
CA LEU A 174 14.61 6.53 -0.79
C LEU A 174 13.16 6.34 -0.34
N VAL A 175 12.61 5.13 -0.40
CA VAL A 175 11.23 4.89 0.05
C VAL A 175 11.11 4.96 1.58
N ALA A 176 12.12 4.49 2.32
CA ALA A 176 12.20 4.63 3.77
C ALA A 176 12.26 6.10 4.20
N PHE A 177 13.07 6.91 3.52
CA PHE A 177 13.13 8.34 3.79
C PHE A 177 11.82 9.03 3.38
N SER A 178 11.20 8.62 2.27
CA SER A 178 9.94 9.20 1.79
C SER A 178 8.81 9.07 2.80
N ILE A 179 8.64 7.91 3.45
CA ILE A 179 7.60 7.76 4.49
C ILE A 179 7.91 8.59 5.73
N ILE A 180 9.17 8.65 6.18
CA ILE A 180 9.58 9.48 7.33
C ILE A 180 9.26 10.95 7.03
N PHE A 181 9.69 11.43 5.87
CA PHE A 181 9.41 12.80 5.42
C PHE A 181 7.90 13.06 5.30
N GLY A 182 7.13 12.07 4.82
CA GLY A 182 5.67 12.12 4.80
C GLY A 182 5.06 12.29 6.19
N ILE A 183 5.53 11.52 7.18
CA ILE A 183 5.06 11.62 8.57
C ILE A 183 5.40 13.00 9.17
N GLU A 184 6.63 13.47 8.99
CA GLU A 184 7.10 14.76 9.53
C GLU A 184 6.29 15.94 8.96
N THR A 185 6.14 15.98 7.64
CA THR A 185 5.37 17.04 6.96
C THR A 185 3.89 16.99 7.32
N ALA A 186 3.30 15.79 7.46
CA ALA A 186 1.92 15.63 7.90
C ALA A 186 1.70 16.09 9.36
N LYS A 187 2.63 15.79 10.28
CA LYS A 187 2.60 16.29 11.66
C LYS A 187 2.68 17.81 11.70
N GLY A 188 3.57 18.42 10.89
CA GLY A 188 3.66 19.87 10.73
C GLY A 188 2.36 20.49 10.21
N CYS A 189 1.73 19.86 9.21
CA CYS A 189 0.44 20.29 8.69
C CYS A 189 -0.67 20.19 9.74
N ARG A 190 -0.76 19.08 10.48
CA ARG A 190 -1.73 18.92 11.59
C ARG A 190 -1.56 20.01 12.64
N TRP A 191 -0.32 20.30 13.01
CA TRP A 191 -0.03 21.39 13.96
C TRP A 191 -0.49 22.75 13.42
N LEU A 192 -0.22 23.04 12.14
CA LEU A 192 -0.67 24.28 11.51
C LEU A 192 -2.19 24.40 11.47
N LEU A 193 -2.90 23.33 11.09
CA LEU A 193 -4.37 23.29 11.08
C LEU A 193 -4.97 23.51 12.48
N ARG A 194 -4.39 22.90 13.52
CA ARG A 194 -4.81 23.13 14.91
C ARG A 194 -4.59 24.59 15.31
N ARG A 195 -3.47 25.19 14.91
CA ARG A 195 -3.17 26.60 15.19
C ARG A 195 -4.14 27.55 14.49
N LEU A 196 -4.46 27.31 13.21
CA LEU A 196 -5.45 28.10 12.46
C LEU A 196 -6.85 27.95 13.05
N ASN A 197 -7.25 26.74 13.45
CA ASN A 197 -8.54 26.51 14.12
C ASN A 197 -8.62 27.16 15.50
N MET A 198 -7.52 27.21 16.25
CA MET A 198 -7.46 27.97 17.51
C MET A 198 -7.61 29.48 17.29
N MET A 199 -7.06 30.02 16.20
CA MET A 199 -7.26 31.44 15.83
C MET A 199 -8.68 31.73 15.31
N ALA A 200 -9.33 30.76 14.65
CA ALA A 200 -10.69 30.90 14.15
C ALA A 200 -11.77 30.67 15.24
N SER A 201 -11.44 29.94 16.30
CA SER A 201 -12.37 29.56 17.37
C SER A 201 -12.52 30.63 18.47
N GLU A 202 -12.57 31.90 18.09
CA GLU A 202 -13.07 33.00 18.92
C GLU A 202 -14.54 33.36 18.56
N SER A 203 -15.15 32.70 17.57
CA SER A 203 -16.57 32.87 17.24
C SER A 203 -17.35 31.55 17.15
N GLU A 204 -18.34 31.47 18.03
CA GLU A 204 -19.66 30.83 17.89
C GLU A 204 -19.81 29.29 17.94
N THR A 205 -20.26 28.81 19.11
CA THR A 205 -21.65 28.38 19.45
C THR A 205 -22.56 27.67 18.41
N GLY A 206 -22.07 27.19 17.27
CA GLY A 206 -22.89 26.55 16.22
C GLY A 206 -22.87 25.02 16.14
N ARG A 207 -21.98 24.34 16.88
CA ARG A 207 -21.62 22.93 16.64
C ARG A 207 -22.66 21.87 17.03
N CYS A 208 -23.57 22.15 17.96
CA CYS A 208 -24.52 21.14 18.45
C CYS A 208 -25.71 20.85 17.51
N LYS A 209 -26.10 21.79 16.63
CA LYS A 209 -27.27 21.59 15.75
C LYS A 209 -27.00 20.76 14.50
N ILE A 210 -25.73 20.60 14.11
CA ILE A 210 -25.36 19.86 12.88
C ILE A 210 -25.32 18.34 13.12
N LYS A 211 -24.94 17.91 14.33
CA LYS A 211 -24.71 16.50 14.64
C LYS A 211 -25.99 15.64 14.59
N ALA A 212 -27.14 16.21 14.98
CA ALA A 212 -28.42 15.50 15.01
C ALA A 212 -29.11 15.34 13.64
N LYS A 213 -28.75 16.14 12.62
CA LYS A 213 -29.38 16.09 11.28
C LYS A 213 -28.66 15.15 10.31
N VAL A 214 -27.48 14.66 10.68
CA VAL A 214 -26.61 13.79 9.86
C VAL A 214 -26.97 12.31 10.01
N GLU A 215 -27.51 11.89 11.16
CA GLU A 215 -27.78 10.47 11.43
C GLU A 215 -28.98 9.90 10.65
N GLU A 216 -30.03 10.70 10.41
CA GLU A 216 -31.24 10.25 9.69
C GLU A 216 -31.06 10.11 8.16
N GLY A 217 -30.04 10.79 7.61
CA GLY A 217 -29.70 10.77 6.17
C GLY A 217 -28.59 9.78 5.78
N GLY A 218 -27.93 9.14 6.75
CA GLY A 218 -26.69 8.39 6.54
C GLY A 218 -26.82 7.18 5.61
N PHE A 219 -27.93 6.43 5.68
CA PHE A 219 -28.13 5.26 4.81
C PHE A 219 -28.28 5.64 3.34
N LYS A 220 -29.13 6.64 3.04
CA LYS A 220 -29.35 7.13 1.67
C LYS A 220 -28.07 7.74 1.10
N HIS A 221 -27.33 8.47 1.91
CA HIS A 221 -26.03 9.03 1.51
C HIS A 221 -25.00 7.94 1.19
N ARG A 222 -24.85 6.93 2.07
CA ARG A 222 -23.95 5.79 1.82
C ARG A 222 -24.33 5.02 0.55
N LEU A 223 -25.62 4.77 0.34
CA LEU A 223 -26.09 4.11 -0.89
C LEU A 223 -25.81 4.97 -2.12
N ALA A 224 -26.04 6.29 -2.06
CA ALA A 224 -25.72 7.20 -3.16
C ALA A 224 -24.23 7.18 -3.50
N VAL A 225 -23.33 7.18 -2.49
CA VAL A 225 -21.88 7.05 -2.71
C VAL A 225 -21.53 5.73 -3.41
N ILE A 226 -22.11 4.60 -2.97
CA ILE A 226 -21.89 3.29 -3.61
C ILE A 226 -22.35 3.32 -5.07
N VAL A 227 -23.55 3.83 -5.34
CA VAL A 227 -24.09 3.95 -6.71
C VAL A 227 -23.20 4.84 -7.57
N MET A 228 -22.76 5.98 -7.05
CA MET A 228 -21.85 6.88 -7.77
C MET A 228 -20.51 6.21 -8.09
N LEU A 229 -19.93 5.48 -7.14
CA LEU A 229 -18.68 4.75 -7.38
C LEU A 229 -18.85 3.57 -8.35
N LEU A 230 -20.01 2.90 -8.35
CA LEU A 230 -20.34 1.89 -9.35
C LEU A 230 -20.43 2.48 -10.75
N LEU A 231 -21.05 3.67 -10.91
CA LEU A 231 -21.10 4.37 -12.18
C LEU A 231 -19.70 4.78 -12.64
N ILE A 232 -18.87 5.29 -11.74
CA ILE A 232 -17.47 5.63 -12.03
C ILE A 232 -16.69 4.37 -12.43
N LEU A 233 -16.85 3.26 -11.72
CA LEU A 233 -16.18 2.00 -12.04
C LEU A 233 -16.60 1.47 -13.41
N GLY A 234 -17.91 1.50 -13.71
CA GLY A 234 -18.46 1.12 -15.01
C GLY A 234 -17.92 2.00 -16.13
N LEU A 235 -17.79 3.31 -15.90
CA LEU A 235 -17.18 4.23 -16.86
C LEU A 235 -15.68 3.93 -17.05
N LEU A 236 -14.92 3.73 -15.98
CA LEU A 236 -13.49 3.43 -16.04
C LEU A 236 -13.23 2.13 -16.83
N TRP A 237 -13.98 1.06 -16.54
CA TRP A 237 -13.87 -0.19 -17.30
C TRP A 237 -14.39 -0.07 -18.73
N GLY A 238 -15.49 0.65 -18.96
CA GLY A 238 -16.03 0.89 -20.29
C GLY A 238 -15.04 1.63 -21.19
N VAL A 239 -14.48 2.74 -20.70
CA VAL A 239 -13.45 3.51 -21.40
C VAL A 239 -12.19 2.67 -21.63
N SER A 240 -11.72 1.94 -20.60
CA SER A 240 -10.57 1.05 -20.74
C SER A 240 -10.82 -0.05 -21.79
N GLY A 241 -12.01 -0.64 -21.83
CA GLY A 241 -12.37 -1.65 -22.83
C GLY A 241 -12.40 -1.10 -24.25
N VAL A 242 -13.02 0.07 -24.44
CA VAL A 242 -13.07 0.73 -25.75
C VAL A 242 -11.67 1.12 -26.23
N LEU A 243 -10.86 1.74 -25.36
CA LEU A 243 -9.50 2.16 -25.70
C LEU A 243 -8.57 0.95 -25.89
N MET A 244 -8.73 -0.13 -25.12
CA MET A 244 -8.03 -1.39 -25.36
C MET A 244 -8.29 -1.88 -26.79
N ILE A 245 -9.55 -1.97 -27.23
CA ILE A 245 -9.90 -2.45 -28.58
C ILE A 245 -9.37 -1.50 -29.65
N ALA A 246 -9.54 -0.19 -29.45
CA ALA A 246 -9.14 0.83 -30.42
C ALA A 246 -7.61 0.89 -30.61
N GLU A 247 -6.86 0.78 -29.51
CA GLU A 247 -5.41 0.91 -29.50
C GLU A 247 -4.67 -0.43 -29.63
N PHE A 248 -5.35 -1.58 -29.59
CA PHE A 248 -4.67 -2.88 -29.59
C PHE A 248 -3.70 -3.06 -30.78
N LYS A 249 -4.14 -2.69 -31.99
CA LYS A 249 -3.34 -2.89 -33.21
C LYS A 249 -2.24 -1.85 -33.39
N ASN A 250 -2.52 -0.58 -33.07
CA ASN A 250 -1.67 0.56 -33.47
C ASN A 250 -1.17 1.41 -32.30
N GLY A 251 -1.71 1.26 -31.11
CA GLY A 251 -1.34 2.07 -29.94
C GLY A 251 -0.18 1.48 -29.17
N GLU A 252 0.77 2.36 -28.81
CA GLU A 252 1.94 2.02 -28.00
C GLU A 252 1.58 1.72 -26.53
N ASN A 253 0.45 2.24 -26.04
CA ASN A 253 0.05 2.19 -24.63
C ASN A 253 -1.16 1.28 -24.38
N SER A 254 -1.50 0.40 -25.33
CA SER A 254 -2.66 -0.49 -25.23
C SER A 254 -2.63 -1.40 -23.99
N TYR A 255 -1.44 -1.72 -23.47
CA TYR A 255 -1.26 -2.48 -22.22
C TYR A 255 -1.80 -1.75 -20.98
N LEU A 256 -1.85 -0.40 -20.97
CA LEU A 256 -2.37 0.38 -19.85
C LEU A 256 -3.86 0.09 -19.64
N TRP A 257 -4.62 0.01 -20.73
CA TRP A 257 -6.06 -0.21 -20.66
C TRP A 257 -6.38 -1.62 -20.16
N ILE A 258 -5.59 -2.61 -20.56
CA ILE A 258 -5.63 -3.96 -19.96
C ILE A 258 -5.33 -3.85 -18.47
N ALA A 259 -4.28 -3.11 -18.08
CA ALA A 259 -3.90 -2.93 -16.69
C ALA A 259 -5.01 -2.29 -15.83
N CYS A 260 -5.76 -1.32 -16.36
CA CYS A 260 -6.91 -0.73 -15.68
C CYS A 260 -8.08 -1.73 -15.50
N ILE A 261 -8.28 -2.66 -16.44
CA ILE A 261 -9.30 -3.71 -16.33
C ILE A 261 -8.92 -4.73 -15.25
N VAL A 262 -7.68 -5.22 -15.26
CA VAL A 262 -7.24 -6.30 -14.36
C VAL A 262 -6.67 -5.82 -13.02
N GLY A 263 -6.31 -4.54 -12.89
CA GLY A 263 -5.75 -3.95 -11.68
C GLY A 263 -6.60 -4.16 -10.42
N PRO A 264 -7.93 -3.94 -10.45
CA PRO A 264 -8.83 -4.22 -9.32
C PRO A 264 -8.69 -5.63 -8.74
N LEU A 265 -8.47 -6.65 -9.56
CA LEU A 265 -8.30 -8.02 -9.09
C LEU A 265 -7.08 -8.14 -8.17
N GLY A 266 -5.98 -7.46 -8.50
CA GLY A 266 -4.76 -7.45 -7.67
C GLY A 266 -5.00 -6.77 -6.32
N VAL A 267 -5.72 -5.65 -6.33
CA VAL A 267 -6.09 -4.94 -5.09
C VAL A 267 -6.96 -5.80 -4.19
N TRP A 268 -7.96 -6.49 -4.75
CA TRP A 268 -8.84 -7.35 -3.97
C TRP A 268 -8.06 -8.51 -3.34
N ILE A 269 -7.24 -9.22 -4.12
CA ILE A 269 -6.40 -10.30 -3.60
C ILE A 269 -5.48 -9.78 -2.49
N ARG A 270 -4.81 -8.64 -2.69
CA ARG A 270 -3.96 -8.04 -1.66
C ARG A 270 -4.74 -7.68 -0.40
N TRP A 271 -5.93 -7.11 -0.53
CA TRP A 271 -6.79 -6.77 0.62
C TRP A 271 -7.24 -8.02 1.38
N PHE A 272 -7.55 -9.12 0.69
CA PHE A 272 -7.84 -10.39 1.34
C PHE A 272 -6.62 -10.95 2.07
N LEU A 273 -5.44 -10.91 1.43
CA LEU A 273 -4.19 -11.35 2.04
C LEU A 273 -3.81 -10.52 3.28
N ALA A 274 -4.07 -9.21 3.26
CA ALA A 274 -3.77 -8.31 4.38
C ALA A 274 -4.42 -8.74 5.71
N ARG A 275 -5.49 -9.54 5.69
CA ARG A 275 -6.10 -10.10 6.90
C ARG A 275 -5.22 -11.11 7.62
N LEU A 276 -4.20 -11.65 6.95
CA LEU A 276 -3.21 -12.54 7.55
C LEU A 276 -2.14 -11.75 8.35
N ASN A 277 -2.06 -10.43 8.19
CA ASN A 277 -1.13 -9.60 8.94
C ASN A 277 -1.49 -9.64 10.44
N GLY A 278 -0.53 -9.97 11.30
CA GLY A 278 -0.74 -10.03 12.75
C GLY A 278 -1.23 -11.39 13.30
N HIS A 279 -1.63 -12.34 12.44
CA HIS A 279 -2.14 -13.64 12.90
C HIS A 279 -1.03 -14.61 13.36
N GLY A 280 0.20 -14.47 12.85
CA GLY A 280 1.28 -15.42 13.11
C GLY A 280 1.04 -16.80 12.48
N LEU A 281 1.92 -17.77 12.77
CA LEU A 281 1.88 -19.13 12.26
C LEU A 281 1.51 -20.12 13.37
N GLY A 282 0.59 -21.05 13.07
CA GLY A 282 0.13 -22.08 14.00
C GLY A 282 -0.84 -21.55 15.08
N SER A 283 -1.33 -22.45 15.93
CA SER A 283 -2.26 -22.11 17.03
C SER A 283 -1.63 -21.22 18.12
N THR A 284 -0.30 -21.14 18.16
CA THR A 284 0.47 -20.35 19.14
C THR A 284 0.80 -18.95 18.64
N GLY A 285 0.47 -18.59 17.38
CA GLY A 285 0.74 -17.26 16.83
C GLY A 285 2.23 -16.94 16.69
N LEU A 286 3.06 -17.95 16.39
CA LEU A 286 4.51 -17.75 16.23
C LEU A 286 4.79 -16.78 15.09
N PHE A 287 5.71 -15.82 15.27
CA PHE A 287 6.00 -14.77 14.28
C PHE A 287 4.80 -13.86 13.92
N ASN A 288 3.87 -13.62 14.85
CA ASN A 288 2.78 -12.65 14.68
C ASN A 288 3.24 -11.22 14.33
N TRP A 289 4.50 -10.87 14.61
CA TRP A 289 5.10 -9.61 14.22
C TRP A 289 5.37 -9.47 12.72
N ILE A 290 5.38 -10.58 11.96
CA ILE A 290 5.57 -10.56 10.51
C ILE A 290 4.23 -10.25 9.82
N PRO A 291 4.18 -9.24 8.94
CA PRO A 291 3.02 -8.97 8.09
C PRO A 291 2.92 -10.01 6.96
N PHE A 292 2.42 -11.21 7.27
CA PHE A 292 2.38 -12.32 6.30
C PHE A 292 1.56 -12.03 5.05
N GLY A 293 0.47 -11.28 5.16
CA GLY A 293 -0.35 -10.86 4.03
C GLY A 293 0.44 -10.05 3.02
N THR A 294 1.13 -9.01 3.48
CA THR A 294 1.97 -8.15 2.62
C THR A 294 3.17 -8.93 2.07
N LEU A 295 3.80 -9.76 2.90
CA LEU A 295 4.92 -10.62 2.50
C LEU A 295 4.52 -11.57 1.36
N ILE A 296 3.42 -12.31 1.53
CA ILE A 296 2.90 -13.26 0.54
C ILE A 296 2.52 -12.52 -0.74
N ALA A 297 1.84 -11.39 -0.64
CA ALA A 297 1.44 -10.59 -1.79
C ALA A 297 2.66 -10.13 -2.62
N ASN A 298 3.70 -9.60 -1.96
CA ASN A 298 4.91 -9.13 -2.63
C ASN A 298 5.72 -10.27 -3.28
N ILE A 299 5.98 -11.36 -2.53
CA ILE A 299 6.76 -12.50 -3.05
C ILE A 299 6.02 -13.21 -4.19
N SER A 300 4.72 -13.48 -4.03
CA SER A 300 3.94 -14.17 -5.08
C SER A 300 3.81 -13.32 -6.34
N ALA A 301 3.51 -12.03 -6.22
CA ALA A 301 3.45 -11.13 -7.36
C ALA A 301 4.79 -11.01 -8.09
N ALA A 302 5.91 -10.90 -7.35
CA ALA A 302 7.25 -10.85 -7.95
C ALA A 302 7.60 -12.15 -8.69
N CYS A 303 7.27 -13.31 -8.11
CA CYS A 303 7.51 -14.61 -8.73
C CYS A 303 6.68 -14.80 -10.01
N ILE A 304 5.37 -14.50 -9.97
CA ILE A 304 4.51 -14.59 -11.15
C ILE A 304 4.93 -13.55 -12.21
N MET A 305 5.36 -12.36 -11.79
CA MET A 305 5.86 -11.33 -12.72
C MET A 305 7.09 -11.81 -13.47
N ALA A 306 8.04 -12.46 -12.76
CA ALA A 306 9.23 -13.06 -13.35
C ALA A 306 8.87 -14.18 -14.35
N ALA A 307 7.93 -15.06 -14.01
CA ALA A 307 7.46 -16.13 -14.92
C ALA A 307 6.84 -15.57 -16.21
N LEU A 308 6.00 -14.54 -16.07
CA LEU A 308 5.39 -13.88 -17.21
C LEU A 308 6.43 -13.13 -18.06
N ALA A 309 7.42 -12.49 -17.43
CA ALA A 309 8.51 -11.83 -18.15
C ALA A 309 9.36 -12.83 -18.94
N ALA A 310 9.59 -14.02 -18.40
CA ALA A 310 10.27 -15.10 -19.12
C ALA A 310 9.42 -15.53 -20.34
N THR A 311 8.12 -15.76 -20.14
CA THR A 311 7.17 -16.12 -21.20
C THR A 311 7.16 -15.10 -22.34
N LYS A 312 7.18 -13.81 -22.00
CA LYS A 312 7.30 -12.71 -22.97
C LYS A 312 8.53 -12.88 -23.87
N ARG A 313 9.69 -13.15 -23.27
CA ARG A 313 10.96 -13.32 -24.00
C ARG A 313 11.00 -14.59 -24.86
N PHE A 314 10.38 -15.69 -24.40
CA PHE A 314 10.31 -16.94 -25.17
C PHE A 314 9.32 -16.90 -26.33
N VAL A 315 8.14 -16.32 -26.13
CA VAL A 315 7.10 -16.26 -27.17
C VAL A 315 7.42 -15.18 -28.20
N ASN A 316 7.95 -14.03 -27.75
CA ASN A 316 8.40 -12.93 -28.61
C ASN A 316 7.39 -12.52 -29.69
N THR A 317 6.12 -12.36 -29.30
CA THR A 317 5.06 -11.85 -30.18
C THR A 317 4.45 -10.58 -29.60
N ARG A 318 4.11 -9.62 -30.46
CA ARG A 318 3.52 -8.33 -30.07
C ARG A 318 2.28 -8.51 -29.18
N ASP A 319 1.38 -9.41 -29.55
CA ASP A 319 0.11 -9.61 -28.83
C ASP A 319 0.35 -10.19 -27.43
N CYS A 320 1.26 -11.16 -27.32
CA CYS A 320 1.69 -11.71 -26.03
C CYS A 320 2.31 -10.60 -25.17
N ASP A 321 3.21 -9.80 -25.75
CA ASP A 321 3.88 -8.70 -25.06
C ASP A 321 2.88 -7.69 -24.50
N ILE A 322 1.87 -7.28 -25.27
CA ILE A 322 0.85 -6.32 -24.83
C ILE A 322 0.04 -6.90 -23.67
N ILE A 323 -0.46 -8.14 -23.81
CA ILE A 323 -1.31 -8.79 -22.81
C ILE A 323 -0.53 -9.02 -21.51
N VAL A 324 0.66 -9.61 -21.62
CA VAL A 324 1.54 -9.89 -20.48
C VAL A 324 1.95 -8.59 -19.79
N THR A 325 2.36 -7.55 -20.53
CA THR A 325 2.72 -6.25 -19.93
C THR A 325 1.52 -5.65 -19.20
N GLY A 326 0.29 -5.77 -19.74
CA GLY A 326 -0.92 -5.30 -19.08
C GLY A 326 -1.23 -6.05 -17.77
N ILE A 327 -1.05 -7.36 -17.74
CA ILE A 327 -1.20 -8.18 -16.54
C ILE A 327 -0.13 -7.85 -15.50
N GLN A 328 1.13 -7.72 -15.92
CA GLN A 328 2.24 -7.35 -15.04
C GLN A 328 2.03 -5.96 -14.44
N PHE A 329 1.71 -4.98 -15.28
CA PHE A 329 1.53 -3.59 -14.84
C PHE A 329 0.27 -3.44 -13.98
N GLY A 330 -0.85 -4.04 -14.38
CA GLY A 330 -2.13 -3.94 -13.66
C GLY A 330 -2.22 -4.89 -12.48
N LEU A 331 -2.44 -6.18 -12.75
CA LEU A 331 -2.76 -7.19 -11.73
C LEU A 331 -1.61 -7.35 -10.72
N LEU A 332 -0.42 -7.68 -11.19
CA LEU A 332 0.72 -7.98 -10.31
C LEU A 332 1.29 -6.70 -9.67
N GLY A 333 1.27 -5.61 -10.43
CA GLY A 333 1.59 -4.29 -9.92
C GLY A 333 0.69 -3.85 -8.77
N CYS A 334 -0.62 -4.11 -8.83
CA CYS A 334 -1.57 -3.80 -7.77
C CYS A 334 -1.61 -4.83 -6.63
N LEU A 335 -1.24 -6.08 -6.92
CA LEU A 335 -1.14 -7.16 -5.94
C LEU A 335 0.05 -6.92 -4.99
N SER A 336 1.19 -6.46 -5.52
CA SER A 336 2.33 -6.07 -4.69
C SER A 336 2.24 -4.60 -4.26
N THR A 337 3.01 -4.19 -3.27
CA THR A 337 3.06 -2.79 -2.82
C THR A 337 4.34 -2.47 -2.07
N VAL A 338 4.84 -1.25 -2.27
CA VAL A 338 5.96 -0.69 -1.47
C VAL A 338 5.45 0.20 -0.35
N SER A 339 4.34 0.94 -0.56
CA SER A 339 3.80 1.85 0.46
C SER A 339 3.40 1.12 1.74
N THR A 340 2.71 -0.03 1.65
CA THR A 340 2.34 -0.80 2.85
C THR A 340 3.57 -1.47 3.46
N PHE A 341 4.43 -2.05 2.63
CA PHE A 341 5.68 -2.68 3.06
C PHE A 341 6.56 -1.70 3.86
N ILE A 342 6.71 -0.46 3.40
CA ILE A 342 7.54 0.52 4.09
C ILE A 342 6.85 1.13 5.33
N ALA A 343 5.53 1.19 5.35
CA ALA A 343 4.77 1.55 6.55
C ALA A 343 4.97 0.52 7.67
N GLU A 344 4.93 -0.78 7.33
CA GLU A 344 5.22 -1.87 8.26
C GLU A 344 6.69 -1.83 8.72
N PHE A 345 7.63 -1.61 7.79
CA PHE A 345 9.04 -1.40 8.11
C PHE A 345 9.26 -0.24 9.09
N ASN A 346 8.63 0.92 8.84
CA ASN A 346 8.75 2.08 9.72
C ASN A 346 8.17 1.79 11.11
N ALA A 347 6.99 1.17 11.17
CA ALA A 347 6.37 0.76 12.43
C ALA A 347 7.26 -0.20 13.24
N MET A 348 7.93 -1.15 12.56
CA MET A 348 8.89 -2.05 13.21
C MET A 348 10.16 -1.33 13.67
N ARG A 349 10.66 -0.35 12.90
CA ARG A 349 11.83 0.45 13.28
C ARG A 349 11.59 1.30 14.52
N GLU A 350 10.38 1.81 14.69
CA GLU A 350 9.97 2.59 15.87
C GLU A 350 9.56 1.71 17.06
N SER A 351 9.49 0.38 16.89
CA SER A 351 9.14 -0.57 17.95
C SER A 351 10.30 -0.88 18.91
N MET A 352 10.02 -1.60 20.00
CA MET A 352 11.03 -2.09 20.94
C MET A 352 12.10 -3.01 20.31
N HIS A 353 11.81 -3.58 19.12
CA HIS A 353 12.71 -4.50 18.44
C HIS A 353 12.99 -4.06 16.99
N PRO A 354 13.79 -2.99 16.77
CA PRO A 354 14.03 -2.42 15.44
C PRO A 354 14.66 -3.40 14.45
N TRP A 355 15.40 -4.40 14.92
CA TRP A 355 16.01 -5.43 14.09
C TRP A 355 15.00 -6.20 13.23
N ARG A 356 13.74 -6.32 13.70
CA ARG A 356 12.64 -6.99 12.99
C ARG A 356 12.37 -6.37 11.63
N ALA A 357 12.49 -5.05 11.53
CA ALA A 357 12.29 -4.32 10.28
C ALA A 357 13.30 -4.77 9.21
N TYR A 358 14.57 -4.90 9.57
CA TYR A 358 15.63 -5.33 8.64
C TYR A 358 15.49 -6.80 8.27
N VAL A 359 15.14 -7.68 9.21
CA VAL A 359 14.88 -9.09 8.91
C VAL A 359 13.70 -9.25 7.97
N TYR A 360 12.59 -8.53 8.21
CA TYR A 360 11.44 -8.52 7.32
C TYR A 360 11.80 -8.06 5.90
N THR A 361 12.57 -6.98 5.79
CA THR A 361 13.04 -6.45 4.50
C THR A 361 13.95 -7.43 3.77
N ILE A 362 14.91 -8.04 4.48
CA ILE A 362 15.83 -9.03 3.91
C ILE A 362 15.06 -10.24 3.40
N ILE A 363 14.12 -10.78 4.18
CA ILE A 363 13.30 -11.92 3.75
C ILE A 363 12.50 -11.54 2.49
N THR A 364 11.83 -10.38 2.50
CA THR A 364 11.01 -9.94 1.36
C THR A 364 11.83 -9.78 0.08
N ILE A 365 12.97 -9.08 0.15
CA ILE A 365 13.83 -8.81 -1.02
C ILE A 365 14.57 -10.06 -1.46
N CYS A 366 15.30 -10.72 -0.56
CA CYS A 366 16.16 -11.85 -0.92
C CYS A 366 15.33 -13.03 -1.43
N THR A 367 14.18 -13.36 -0.82
CA THR A 367 13.33 -14.45 -1.30
C THR A 367 12.73 -14.13 -2.68
N SER A 368 12.21 -12.91 -2.88
CA SER A 368 11.65 -12.50 -4.18
C SER A 368 12.69 -12.50 -5.29
N PHE A 369 13.89 -11.98 -5.00
CA PHE A 369 14.97 -11.90 -5.97
C PHE A 369 15.54 -13.29 -6.28
N PHE A 370 15.74 -14.14 -5.28
CA PHE A 370 16.20 -15.51 -5.47
C PHE A 370 15.24 -16.33 -6.34
N LEU A 371 13.93 -16.30 -6.01
CA LEU A 371 12.92 -16.96 -6.84
C LEU A 371 12.89 -16.38 -8.26
N GLY A 372 13.02 -15.06 -8.39
CA GLY A 372 13.15 -14.40 -9.68
C GLY A 372 14.35 -14.88 -10.49
N ILE A 373 15.52 -15.08 -9.88
CA ILE A 373 16.69 -15.63 -10.56
C ILE A 373 16.38 -17.03 -11.11
N LEU A 374 15.76 -17.89 -10.30
CA LEU A 374 15.42 -19.25 -10.71
C LEU A 374 14.41 -19.29 -11.86
N VAL A 375 13.41 -18.41 -11.82
CA VAL A 375 12.26 -18.43 -12.75
C VAL A 375 12.49 -17.59 -14.01
N TYR A 376 13.30 -16.53 -13.94
CA TYR A 376 13.54 -15.60 -15.05
C TYR A 376 14.99 -15.64 -15.54
N CYS A 377 15.97 -15.40 -14.67
CA CYS A 377 17.37 -15.28 -15.10
C CYS A 377 17.94 -16.60 -15.63
N VAL A 378 17.74 -17.70 -14.91
CA VAL A 378 18.28 -19.01 -15.31
C VAL A 378 17.75 -19.46 -16.68
N PRO A 379 16.43 -19.44 -16.95
CA PRO A 379 15.91 -19.76 -18.28
C PRO A 379 16.44 -18.86 -19.39
N ILE A 380 16.61 -17.55 -19.13
CA ILE A 380 17.08 -16.61 -20.14
C ILE A 380 18.57 -16.81 -20.46
N TRP A 381 19.41 -17.00 -19.44
CA TRP A 381 20.82 -17.32 -19.69
C TRP A 381 21.00 -18.59 -20.51
N ARG A 382 20.16 -19.61 -20.26
CA ARG A 382 20.15 -20.83 -21.07
C ARG A 382 19.70 -20.60 -22.51
N MET A 383 18.79 -19.65 -22.73
CA MET A 383 18.34 -19.25 -24.06
C MET A 383 19.44 -18.52 -24.83
N ASP A 384 20.17 -17.62 -24.17
CA ASP A 384 21.26 -16.84 -24.80
C ASP A 384 22.52 -17.70 -25.08
N GLU A 385 22.65 -18.88 -24.45
CA GLU A 385 23.70 -19.89 -24.71
C GLU A 385 23.43 -20.77 -25.96
N LEU A 386 22.17 -20.86 -26.40
CA LEU A 386 21.70 -21.66 -27.54
C LEU A 386 21.69 -20.83 -28.82
#